data_AF-A0A5Q0BIU2-F1
#
_entry.id   AF-A0A5Q0BIU2-F1
#
_cell.length_a   1.000
_cell.length_b   1.000
_cell.length_c   1.000
_cell.angle_alpha   90.00
_cell.angle_beta   90.00
_cell.angle_gamma   90.00
#
_symmetry.space_group_name_H-M   'P 1'
#
loop_
_entity.id
_entity.type
_entity.pdbx_description
1 polymer ?
#
loop_
_entity_poly.entity_id
_entity_poly.type
_entity_poly.pdbx_seq_one_letter_code
_entity_poly.pdbx_strand_id
1 'polypeptide(L)'
;MAAIEVTEDMIFQCFAAAEQREQRAKTAESFIDVEEYEGKVMYPEFARWAEKAGFPKLATLFRKVAGEESLHAVWLRDLYREIGVPTRGEDTQRAVDALQTIQQRCDALLALNPTSVIEKALRVALAVEEREYANIYPGFRDQAKAEQDERASRVYQKVVDSERQHAEWFRAALHEFPSASAVPV
;
A
#
# COMPACT_ATOMS: atom_id res chain seq x y z
N MET A 1 -27.42 -19.61 -4.84
CA MET A 1 -25.97 -19.35 -4.95
C MET A 1 -25.64 -18.21 -4.00
N ALA A 2 -24.59 -18.33 -3.18
CA ALA A 2 -24.13 -17.17 -2.42
C ALA A 2 -23.66 -16.07 -3.39
N ALA A 3 -24.00 -14.81 -3.12
CA ALA A 3 -23.48 -13.70 -3.92
C ALA A 3 -21.95 -13.68 -3.81
N ILE A 4 -21.26 -13.47 -4.93
CA ILE A 4 -19.82 -13.22 -4.93
C ILE A 4 -19.62 -11.84 -4.33
N GLU A 5 -19.21 -11.77 -3.07
CA GLU A 5 -18.99 -10.53 -2.35
C GLU A 5 -17.50 -10.35 -2.01
N VAL A 6 -17.01 -9.14 -2.25
CA VAL A 6 -15.72 -8.65 -1.78
C VAL A 6 -15.99 -7.30 -1.11
N THR A 7 -15.80 -7.24 0.20
CA THR A 7 -16.02 -6.02 0.99
C THR A 7 -14.76 -5.13 0.99
N GLU A 8 -14.92 -3.88 1.40
CA GLU A 8 -13.78 -2.98 1.58
C GLU A 8 -12.83 -3.48 2.68
N ASP A 9 -13.37 -4.04 3.77
CA ASP A 9 -12.60 -4.66 4.85
C ASP A 9 -11.76 -5.85 4.35
N MET A 10 -12.32 -6.71 3.49
CA MET A 10 -11.56 -7.81 2.89
C MET A 10 -10.36 -7.32 2.07
N ILE A 11 -10.50 -6.19 1.36
CA ILE A 11 -9.39 -5.57 0.63
C ILE A 11 -8.42 -4.89 1.59
N PHE A 12 -8.93 -4.25 2.65
CA PHE A 12 -8.10 -3.63 3.70
C PHE A 12 -7.22 -4.66 4.43
N GLN A 13 -7.69 -5.91 4.58
CA GLN A 13 -6.86 -7.00 5.12
C GLN A 13 -5.65 -7.34 4.24
N CYS A 14 -5.59 -6.87 2.99
CA CYS A 14 -4.43 -7.04 2.11
C CYS A 14 -3.36 -5.96 2.34
N PHE A 15 -3.53 -5.05 3.30
CA PHE A 15 -2.49 -4.11 3.70
C PHE A 15 -1.70 -4.65 4.89
N ALA A 16 -0.42 -4.30 4.97
CA ALA A 16 0.43 -4.56 6.13
C ALA A 16 1.00 -3.23 6.63
N ALA A 17 1.07 -3.03 7.95
CA ALA A 17 1.59 -1.80 8.52
C ALA A 17 3.02 -1.97 9.03
N ALA A 18 3.87 -0.99 8.76
CA ALA A 18 5.19 -0.90 9.38
C ALA A 18 5.06 -0.80 10.91
N GLU A 19 5.78 -1.67 11.64
CA GLU A 19 5.71 -1.75 13.10
C GLU A 19 7.02 -1.34 13.78
N GLN A 20 6.90 -0.56 14.87
CA GLN A 20 8.02 -0.35 15.77
C GLN A 20 8.32 -1.62 16.56
N ARG A 21 9.59 -2.02 16.59
CA ARG A 21 10.09 -3.12 17.42
C ARG A 21 11.04 -2.58 18.49
N GLU A 22 11.25 -3.38 19.54
CA GLU A 22 12.20 -3.05 20.62
C GLU A 22 13.63 -2.79 20.10
N GLN A 23 14.02 -3.52 19.06
CA GLN A 23 15.32 -3.39 18.42
C GLN A 23 15.19 -2.58 17.12
N ARG A 24 16.01 -1.54 16.96
CA ARG A 24 16.00 -0.68 15.76
C ARG A 24 16.18 -1.47 14.45
N ALA A 25 17.03 -2.50 14.48
CA ALA A 25 17.23 -3.39 13.34
C ALA A 25 15.94 -4.11 12.93
N LYS A 26 15.13 -4.56 13.89
CA LYS A 26 13.84 -5.22 13.61
C LYS A 26 12.77 -4.24 13.15
N THR A 27 12.81 -2.99 13.61
CA THR A 27 11.97 -1.91 13.09
C THR A 27 12.28 -1.66 11.61
N ALA A 28 13.57 -1.58 11.27
CA ALA A 28 14.02 -1.43 9.89
C ALA A 28 13.60 -2.58 8.97
N GLU A 29 13.77 -3.81 9.44
CA GLU A 29 13.32 -5.01 8.73
C GLU A 29 11.82 -4.94 8.43
N SER A 30 11.00 -4.54 9.41
CA SER A 30 9.56 -4.38 9.23
C SER A 30 9.21 -3.35 8.16
N PHE A 31 9.92 -2.22 8.10
CA PHE A 31 9.57 -1.17 7.16
C PHE A 31 9.93 -1.61 5.75
N ILE A 32 11.16 -2.09 5.56
CA ILE A 32 11.61 -2.54 4.25
C ILE A 32 10.73 -3.69 3.75
N ASP A 33 10.31 -4.62 4.61
CA ASP A 33 9.42 -5.71 4.21
C ASP A 33 8.03 -5.21 3.77
N VAL A 34 7.45 -4.23 4.47
CA VAL A 34 6.16 -3.62 4.09
C VAL A 34 6.27 -2.88 2.76
N GLU A 35 7.23 -1.97 2.60
CA GLU A 35 7.43 -1.24 1.34
C GLU A 35 7.71 -2.19 0.15
N GLU A 36 8.46 -3.27 0.39
CA GLU A 36 8.69 -4.27 -0.64
C GLU A 36 7.44 -5.09 -0.98
N TYR A 37 6.61 -5.39 0.02
CA TYR A 37 5.32 -6.04 -0.21
C TYR A 37 4.40 -5.15 -1.05
N GLU A 38 4.32 -3.87 -0.74
CA GLU A 38 3.46 -2.95 -1.48
C GLU A 38 3.96 -2.75 -2.90
N GLY A 39 5.27 -2.53 -3.06
CA GLY A 39 5.92 -2.35 -4.35
C GLY A 39 5.93 -3.59 -5.25
N LYS A 40 5.96 -4.80 -4.69
CA LYS A 40 6.12 -6.05 -5.46
C LYS A 40 4.87 -6.94 -5.49
N VAL A 41 3.91 -6.71 -4.60
CA VAL A 41 2.74 -7.58 -4.44
C VAL A 41 1.44 -6.77 -4.47
N MET A 42 1.20 -5.90 -3.50
CA MET A 42 -0.12 -5.24 -3.35
C MET A 42 -0.45 -4.33 -4.54
N TYR A 43 0.37 -3.32 -4.81
CA TYR A 43 0.09 -2.38 -5.90
C TYR A 43 0.19 -3.01 -7.30
N PRO A 44 1.11 -3.94 -7.58
CA PRO A 44 1.06 -4.72 -8.82
C PRO A 44 -0.25 -5.51 -9.01
N GLU A 45 -0.83 -6.05 -7.93
CA GLU A 45 -2.11 -6.75 -7.99
C GLU A 45 -3.27 -5.77 -8.22
N PHE A 46 -3.27 -4.60 -7.58
CA PHE A 46 -4.28 -3.55 -7.84
C PHE A 46 -4.19 -3.03 -9.28
N ALA A 47 -2.97 -2.88 -9.81
CA ALA A 47 -2.78 -2.57 -11.23
C ALA A 47 -3.35 -3.66 -12.13
N ARG A 48 -3.17 -4.94 -11.78
CA ARG A 48 -3.74 -6.08 -12.51
C ARG A 48 -5.27 -6.05 -12.49
N TRP A 49 -5.88 -5.73 -11.35
CA TRP A 49 -7.34 -5.58 -11.25
C TRP A 49 -7.83 -4.43 -12.12
N ALA A 50 -7.17 -3.27 -12.06
CA ALA A 50 -7.51 -2.11 -12.89
C ALA A 50 -7.41 -2.39 -14.38
N GLU A 51 -6.37 -3.11 -14.82
CA GLU A 51 -6.20 -3.56 -16.21
C GLU A 51 -7.34 -4.49 -16.63
N LYS A 52 -7.65 -5.52 -15.82
CA LYS A 52 -8.76 -6.45 -16.10
C LYS A 52 -10.13 -5.77 -16.15
N ALA A 53 -10.33 -4.74 -15.34
CA ALA A 53 -11.56 -3.95 -15.33
C ALA A 53 -11.64 -2.90 -16.44
N GLY A 54 -10.62 -2.77 -17.29
CA GLY A 54 -10.61 -1.79 -18.39
C GLY A 54 -10.27 -0.36 -17.98
N PHE A 55 -9.54 -0.17 -16.87
CA PHE A 55 -9.06 1.13 -16.38
C PHE A 55 -7.53 1.27 -16.55
N PRO A 56 -7.00 1.39 -17.78
CA PRO A 56 -5.56 1.40 -18.03
C PRO A 56 -4.83 2.58 -17.35
N LYS A 57 -5.49 3.74 -17.23
CA LYS A 57 -4.91 4.89 -16.51
C LYS A 57 -4.69 4.61 -15.02
N LEU A 58 -5.64 3.92 -14.38
CA LEU A 58 -5.51 3.50 -12.98
C LEU A 58 -4.47 2.40 -12.84
N ALA A 59 -4.40 1.47 -13.79
CA ALA A 59 -3.34 0.47 -13.81
C ALA A 59 -1.95 1.12 -13.89
N THR A 60 -1.79 2.16 -14.71
CA THR A 60 -0.55 2.96 -14.75
C THR A 60 -0.28 3.67 -13.42
N LEU A 61 -1.29 4.26 -12.78
CA LEU A 61 -1.12 4.90 -11.48
C LEU A 61 -0.65 3.91 -10.40
N PHE A 62 -1.30 2.76 -10.27
CA PHE A 62 -0.89 1.73 -9.31
C PHE A 62 0.53 1.21 -9.59
N ARG A 63 0.92 1.01 -10.86
CA ARG A 63 2.30 0.63 -11.22
C ARG A 63 3.32 1.72 -10.89
N LYS A 64 2.92 2.99 -11.00
CA LYS A 64 3.78 4.12 -10.65
C LYS A 64 4.07 4.09 -9.15
N VAL A 65 3.02 4.03 -8.33
CA VAL A 65 3.13 3.95 -6.87
C VAL A 65 3.95 2.73 -6.45
N ALA A 66 3.70 1.55 -7.04
CA ALA A 66 4.53 0.35 -6.81
C ALA A 66 6.04 0.56 -7.04
N GLY A 67 6.39 1.39 -8.03
CA GLY A 67 7.76 1.78 -8.30
C GLY A 67 8.34 2.74 -7.26
N GLU A 68 7.51 3.64 -6.72
CA GLU A 68 7.88 4.58 -5.64
C GLU A 68 8.06 3.84 -4.30
N GLU A 69 7.20 2.89 -3.94
CA GLU A 69 7.43 2.01 -2.75
C GLU A 69 8.74 1.22 -2.85
N SER A 70 9.05 0.75 -4.06
CA SER A 70 10.34 0.07 -4.31
C SER A 70 11.53 1.02 -4.06
N LEU A 71 11.38 2.33 -4.29
CA LEU A 71 12.40 3.33 -3.95
C LEU A 71 12.43 3.62 -2.45
N HIS A 72 11.31 3.59 -1.75
CA HIS A 72 11.27 3.76 -0.29
C HIS A 72 12.06 2.65 0.40
N ALA A 73 11.84 1.39 -0.01
CA ALA A 73 12.64 0.25 0.44
C ALA A 73 14.15 0.47 0.20
N VAL A 74 14.54 1.10 -0.91
CA VAL A 74 15.95 1.46 -1.19
C VAL A 74 16.45 2.54 -0.22
N TRP A 75 15.68 3.60 0.02
CA TRP A 75 16.08 4.67 0.95
C TRP A 75 16.17 4.17 2.39
N LEU A 76 15.26 3.28 2.82
CA LEU A 76 15.26 2.68 4.14
C LEU A 76 16.46 1.74 4.33
N ARG A 77 16.80 0.94 3.31
CA ARG A 77 18.01 0.09 3.34
C ARG A 77 19.30 0.87 3.57
N ASP A 78 19.36 2.12 3.10
CA ASP A 78 20.53 2.96 3.35
C ASP A 78 20.74 3.22 4.85
N LEU A 79 19.68 3.32 5.65
CA LEU A 79 19.78 3.51 7.10
C LEU A 79 20.28 2.26 7.83
N TYR A 80 20.06 1.07 7.26
CA TYR A 80 20.23 -0.20 7.96
C TYR A 80 21.08 -1.19 7.15
N ARG A 81 22.26 -0.76 6.69
CA ARG A 81 23.12 -1.60 5.81
C ARG A 81 23.57 -2.94 6.42
N GLU A 82 23.46 -3.09 7.74
CA GLU A 82 23.90 -4.29 8.47
C GLU A 82 22.84 -5.40 8.56
N ILE A 83 21.55 -5.13 8.25
CA ILE A 83 20.48 -6.13 8.43
C ILE A 83 20.32 -7.12 7.27
N GLY A 84 21.00 -6.89 6.14
CA GLY A 84 20.85 -7.75 4.96
C GLY A 84 19.48 -7.65 4.30
N VAL A 85 18.98 -8.77 3.75
CA VAL A 85 17.62 -8.85 3.18
C VAL A 85 16.66 -9.19 4.31
N PRO A 86 15.69 -8.32 4.65
CA PRO A 86 14.71 -8.61 5.69
C PRO A 86 13.96 -9.90 5.36
N THR A 87 13.67 -10.69 6.39
CA THR A 87 12.69 -11.77 6.26
C THR A 87 11.29 -11.21 6.32
N ARG A 88 10.35 -11.86 5.63
CA ARG A 88 8.93 -11.49 5.68
C ARG A 88 8.40 -11.57 7.11
N GLY A 89 7.78 -10.48 7.58
CA GLY A 89 7.11 -10.37 8.86
C GLY A 89 5.73 -11.03 8.86
N GLU A 90 5.20 -11.25 10.07
CA GLU A 90 3.88 -11.88 10.26
C GLU A 90 2.73 -11.07 9.64
N ASP A 91 2.76 -9.74 9.77
CA ASP A 91 1.70 -8.89 9.22
C ASP A 91 1.71 -8.84 7.69
N THR A 92 2.91 -8.75 7.10
CA THR A 92 3.09 -8.88 5.64
C THR A 92 2.64 -10.24 5.13
N GLN A 93 2.94 -11.32 5.86
CA GLN A 93 2.47 -12.65 5.48
C GLN A 93 0.93 -12.76 5.56
N ARG A 94 0.32 -12.20 6.62
CA ARG A 94 -1.14 -12.11 6.74
C ARG A 94 -1.74 -11.37 5.54
N ALA A 95 -1.15 -10.25 5.13
CA ALA A 95 -1.61 -9.46 3.99
C ALA A 95 -1.49 -10.23 2.66
N VAL A 96 -0.39 -10.98 2.45
CA VAL A 96 -0.24 -11.89 1.31
C VAL A 96 -1.33 -12.96 1.29
N ASP A 97 -1.59 -13.61 2.43
CA ASP A 97 -2.57 -14.70 2.53
C ASP A 97 -4.00 -14.17 2.32
N ALA A 98 -4.31 -12.98 2.85
CA ALA A 98 -5.57 -12.28 2.62
C ALA A 98 -5.76 -11.99 1.12
N LEU A 99 -4.73 -11.47 0.45
CA LEU A 99 -4.78 -11.16 -0.97
C LEU A 99 -5.02 -12.42 -1.82
N GLN A 100 -4.30 -13.50 -1.52
CA GLN A 100 -4.49 -14.80 -2.18
C GLN A 100 -5.92 -15.33 -1.99
N THR A 101 -6.47 -15.17 -0.78
CA THR A 101 -7.83 -15.65 -0.44
C THR A 101 -8.90 -14.92 -1.25
N ILE A 102 -8.73 -13.63 -1.50
CA ILE A 102 -9.75 -12.83 -2.21
C ILE A 102 -9.52 -12.76 -3.72
N GLN A 103 -8.32 -13.09 -4.22
CA GLN A 103 -7.94 -12.90 -5.62
C GLN A 103 -8.94 -13.48 -6.63
N GLN A 104 -9.34 -14.74 -6.46
CA GLN A 104 -10.30 -15.37 -7.38
C GLN A 104 -11.70 -14.75 -7.28
N ARG A 105 -12.10 -14.29 -6.09
CA ARG A 105 -13.38 -13.61 -5.88
C ARG A 105 -13.37 -12.21 -6.50
N CYS A 106 -12.26 -11.47 -6.36
CA CYS A 106 -12.04 -10.22 -7.05
C CYS A 106 -12.09 -10.40 -8.57
N ASP A 107 -11.40 -11.40 -9.11
CA ASP A 107 -11.43 -11.69 -10.55
C ASP A 107 -12.84 -12.00 -11.06
N ALA A 108 -13.62 -12.79 -10.31
CA ALA A 108 -15.01 -13.07 -10.67
C ALA A 108 -15.90 -11.82 -10.55
N LEU A 109 -15.69 -10.99 -9.53
CA LEU A 109 -16.46 -9.76 -9.33
C LEU A 109 -16.11 -8.69 -10.36
N LEU A 110 -14.85 -8.60 -10.81
CA LEU A 110 -14.41 -7.69 -11.88
C LEU A 110 -15.16 -7.95 -13.18
N ALA A 111 -15.50 -9.22 -13.48
CA ALA A 111 -16.27 -9.57 -14.67
C ALA A 111 -17.76 -9.18 -14.58
N LEU A 112 -18.29 -8.97 -13.37
CA LEU A 112 -19.71 -8.68 -13.13
C LEU A 112 -19.95 -7.20 -12.81
N ASN A 113 -19.08 -6.61 -12.00
CA ASN A 113 -19.15 -5.24 -11.51
C ASN A 113 -17.72 -4.68 -11.35
N PRO A 114 -17.05 -4.31 -12.46
CA PRO A 114 -15.66 -3.85 -12.43
C PRO A 114 -15.46 -2.58 -11.60
N THR A 115 -16.45 -1.68 -11.57
CA THR A 115 -16.33 -0.42 -10.81
C THR A 115 -16.26 -0.66 -9.31
N SER A 116 -17.02 -1.63 -8.78
CA SER A 116 -17.09 -1.92 -7.35
C SER A 116 -15.75 -2.36 -6.73
N VAL A 117 -14.97 -3.19 -7.42
CA VAL A 117 -13.65 -3.65 -6.92
C VAL A 117 -12.64 -2.52 -6.97
N ILE A 118 -12.63 -1.75 -8.06
CA ILE A 118 -11.67 -0.67 -8.27
C ILE A 118 -11.93 0.51 -7.34
N GLU A 119 -13.20 0.86 -7.09
CA GLU A 119 -13.56 1.90 -6.12
C GLU A 119 -13.05 1.54 -4.71
N LYS A 120 -13.20 0.27 -4.29
CA LYS A 120 -12.67 -0.20 -2.99
C LYS A 120 -11.15 -0.20 -2.96
N ALA A 121 -10.49 -0.65 -4.02
CA ALA A 121 -9.03 -0.62 -4.11
C ALA A 121 -8.48 0.81 -4.00
N LEU A 122 -9.11 1.80 -4.65
CA LEU A 122 -8.74 3.21 -4.54
C LEU A 122 -8.95 3.76 -3.12
N ARG A 123 -10.06 3.43 -2.47
CA ARG A 123 -10.32 3.85 -1.07
C ARG A 123 -9.32 3.25 -0.10
N VAL A 124 -9.03 1.96 -0.24
CA VAL A 124 -8.05 1.29 0.61
C VAL A 124 -6.65 1.86 0.37
N ALA A 125 -6.22 2.02 -0.89
CA ALA A 125 -4.94 2.66 -1.21
C ALA A 125 -4.84 4.05 -0.58
N LEU A 126 -5.87 4.90 -0.74
CA LEU A 126 -5.88 6.22 -0.10
C LEU A 126 -5.76 6.13 1.44
N ALA A 127 -6.51 5.23 2.08
CA ALA A 127 -6.51 5.09 3.53
C ALA A 127 -5.15 4.60 4.09
N VAL A 128 -4.48 3.72 3.34
CA VAL A 128 -3.13 3.23 3.64
C VAL A 128 -2.13 4.38 3.61
N GLU A 129 -2.07 5.09 2.49
CA GLU A 129 -1.14 6.20 2.27
C GLU A 129 -1.36 7.31 3.31
N GLU A 130 -2.63 7.64 3.60
CA GLU A 130 -3.00 8.59 4.65
C GLU A 130 -2.51 8.16 6.03
N ARG A 131 -2.63 6.87 6.36
CA ARG A 131 -2.14 6.35 7.63
C ARG A 131 -0.62 6.48 7.71
N GLU A 132 0.08 6.24 6.60
CA GLU A 132 1.54 6.25 6.55
C GLU A 132 2.13 7.64 6.65
N TYR A 133 1.68 8.57 5.81
CA TYR A 133 2.20 9.94 5.83
C TYR A 133 1.74 10.75 7.05
N ALA A 134 0.59 10.41 7.66
CA ALA A 134 0.05 11.17 8.78
C ALA A 134 0.46 10.62 10.15
N ASN A 135 0.68 9.29 10.27
CA ASN A 135 0.89 8.66 11.57
C ASN A 135 2.17 7.83 11.64
N ILE A 136 2.35 6.86 10.74
CA ILE A 136 3.42 5.85 10.85
C ILE A 136 4.79 6.52 10.67
N TYR A 137 5.10 7.02 9.47
CA TYR A 137 6.42 7.59 9.18
C TYR A 137 6.75 8.89 9.92
N PRO A 138 5.80 9.79 10.22
CA PRO A 138 6.05 10.93 11.09
C PRO A 138 6.51 10.54 12.49
N GLY A 139 5.92 9.49 13.07
CA GLY A 139 6.32 8.97 14.38
C GLY A 139 7.79 8.57 14.40
N PHE A 140 8.24 7.85 13.37
CA PHE A 140 9.64 7.41 13.24
C PHE A 140 10.60 8.55 12.93
N ARG A 141 10.19 9.49 12.09
CA ARG A 141 10.95 10.72 11.85
C ARG A 141 11.16 11.49 13.16
N ASP A 142 10.11 11.69 13.95
CA ASP A 142 10.17 12.50 15.16
C ASP A 142 10.96 11.80 16.28
N GLN A 143 10.88 10.47 16.36
CA GLN A 143 11.80 9.69 17.19
C GLN A 143 13.26 9.87 16.75
N ALA A 144 13.56 9.74 15.45
CA ALA A 144 14.92 9.94 14.95
C ALA A 144 15.46 11.35 15.28
N LYS A 145 14.63 12.38 15.20
CA LYS A 145 15.00 13.74 15.65
C LYS A 145 15.28 13.80 17.14
N ALA A 146 14.45 13.18 17.97
CA ALA A 146 14.65 13.14 19.42
C ALA A 146 15.97 12.42 19.80
N GLU A 147 16.34 11.41 19.03
CA GLU A 147 17.62 10.68 19.16
C GLU A 147 18.80 11.39 18.48
N GLN A 148 18.58 12.56 17.87
CA GLN A 148 19.57 13.33 17.11
C GLN A 148 20.16 12.55 15.91
N ASP A 149 19.43 11.55 15.40
CA ASP A 149 19.76 10.83 14.16
C ASP A 149 19.22 11.62 12.96
N GLU A 150 19.99 12.64 12.61
CA GLU A 150 19.75 13.52 11.47
C GLU A 150 19.64 12.78 10.14
N ARG A 151 20.34 11.64 9.99
CA ARG A 151 20.32 10.86 8.76
C ARG A 151 18.99 10.11 8.63
N ALA A 152 18.58 9.39 9.67
CA ALA A 152 17.31 8.68 9.70
C ALA A 152 16.13 9.64 9.59
N SER A 153 16.16 10.77 10.32
CA SER A 153 15.11 11.79 10.22
C SER A 153 14.90 12.28 8.79
N ARG A 154 15.97 12.49 8.01
CA ARG A 154 15.85 12.95 6.62
C ARG A 154 15.29 11.88 5.69
N VAL A 155 15.68 10.63 5.87
CA VAL A 155 15.15 9.51 5.08
C VAL A 155 13.66 9.31 5.39
N TYR A 156 13.26 9.28 6.66
CA TYR A 156 11.84 9.17 7.02
C TYR A 156 11.01 10.35 6.51
N GLN A 157 11.55 11.57 6.58
CA GLN A 157 10.86 12.73 6.00
C GLN A 157 10.66 12.57 4.48
N LYS A 158 11.64 12.01 3.77
CA LYS A 158 11.54 11.75 2.33
C LYS A 158 10.43 10.74 2.01
N VAL A 159 10.30 9.68 2.80
CA VAL A 159 9.20 8.70 2.68
C VAL A 159 7.86 9.38 2.96
N VAL A 160 7.72 10.13 4.07
CA VAL A 160 6.50 10.91 4.40
C VAL A 160 6.04 11.80 3.25
N ASP A 161 6.97 12.49 2.59
CA ASP A 161 6.61 13.39 1.49
C ASP A 161 6.17 12.63 0.23
N SER A 162 6.69 11.42 0.01
CA SER A 162 6.28 10.53 -1.07
C SER A 162 4.90 9.93 -0.84
N GLU A 163 4.64 9.37 0.35
CA GLU A 163 3.32 8.81 0.70
C GLU A 163 2.21 9.87 0.66
N ARG A 164 2.53 11.11 1.07
CA ARG A 164 1.58 12.23 0.92
C ARG A 164 1.22 12.44 -0.55
N GLN A 165 2.21 12.34 -1.43
CA GLN A 165 2.00 12.51 -2.85
C GLN A 165 1.17 11.35 -3.45
N HIS A 166 1.38 10.12 -3.00
CA HIS A 166 0.56 8.96 -3.36
C HIS A 166 -0.90 9.16 -2.95
N ALA A 167 -1.14 9.57 -1.70
CA ALA A 167 -2.48 9.87 -1.21
C ALA A 167 -3.17 10.96 -2.02
N GLU A 168 -2.46 12.01 -2.42
CA GLU A 168 -3.00 13.04 -3.32
C GLU A 168 -3.43 12.47 -4.67
N TRP A 169 -2.62 11.58 -5.27
CA TRP A 169 -2.97 10.94 -6.53
C TRP A 169 -4.18 10.01 -6.40
N PHE A 170 -4.24 9.19 -5.34
CA PHE A 170 -5.39 8.31 -5.12
C PHE A 170 -6.66 9.09 -4.78
N ARG A 171 -6.56 10.18 -4.01
CA ARG A 171 -7.69 11.07 -3.74
C ARG A 171 -8.23 11.69 -5.01
N ALA A 172 -7.36 12.17 -5.90
CA ALA A 172 -7.77 12.71 -7.20
C ALA A 172 -8.42 11.62 -8.08
N ALA A 173 -7.78 10.44 -8.15
CA ALA A 173 -8.31 9.30 -8.91
C ALA A 173 -9.69 8.85 -8.40
N LEU A 174 -9.89 8.78 -7.08
CA LEU A 174 -11.16 8.41 -6.46
C LEU A 174 -12.25 9.47 -6.69
N HIS A 175 -11.90 10.75 -6.63
CA HIS A 175 -12.83 11.85 -6.91
C HIS A 175 -13.34 11.82 -8.37
N GLU A 176 -12.48 11.45 -9.32
CA GLU A 176 -12.84 11.30 -10.74
C GLU A 176 -13.50 9.93 -11.05
N PHE A 177 -13.45 8.97 -10.13
CA PHE A 177 -13.95 7.62 -10.37
C PHE A 177 -15.48 7.57 -10.31
N PRO A 178 -16.16 7.00 -11.32
CA PRO A 178 -17.60 6.85 -11.27
C PRO A 178 -17.98 5.93 -10.10
N SER A 179 -18.72 6.44 -9.13
CA SER A 179 -19.18 5.64 -7.99
C SER A 179 -20.10 4.52 -8.48
N ALA A 180 -20.01 3.33 -7.86
CA ALA A 180 -20.81 2.17 -8.24
C ALA A 180 -22.34 2.39 -8.24
N SER A 181 -22.82 3.47 -7.62
CA SER A 181 -24.23 3.90 -7.61
C SER A 181 -24.70 4.60 -8.88
N ALA A 182 -23.79 4.95 -9.81
CA ALA A 182 -24.11 5.63 -11.07
C ALA A 182 -24.29 4.62 -12.21
N VAL A 183 -25.27 3.72 -12.09
CA VAL A 183 -25.79 2.99 -13.25
C VAL A 183 -26.97 3.81 -13.79
N PRO A 184 -26.92 4.36 -15.02
CA PRO A 184 -28.10 4.96 -15.63
C PRO A 184 -29.14 3.86 -15.84
N VAL A 185 -30.37 4.14 -15.40
CA VAL A 185 -31.58 3.34 -15.70
C VAL A 185 -31.86 3.37 -17.19
#